data_AF-A0A8I1PJ93-F1
#
_entry.id   AF-A0A8I1PJ93-F1
#
_cell.length_a   1.000
_cell.length_b   1.000
_cell.length_c   1.000
_cell.angle_alpha   90.00
_cell.angle_beta   90.00
_cell.angle_gamma   90.00
#
_symmetry.space_group_name_H-M   'P 1'
#
loop_
_entity.id
_entity.type
_entity.pdbx_description
1 polymer ?
#
loop_
_entity_poly.entity_id
_entity_poly.type
_entity_poly.pdbx_seq_one_letter_code
_entity_poly.pdbx_strand_id
1 'polypeptide(L)'
;MELTALGLLVLGLLLAEPVSRILAGAHWPTRDPVGALLMWQAVGLAGGLSLLGAGIVYGFAPFGPTLISAVGGFFRAIAQGRVLDDLGAGNAVALVATLLLGARLFFVLATVTVRTLRARARHRDLLDVLATPWPAVPGTRVLDHPIPVAYCLPGRSSRLVVSAGVLERLAPDGVRAVLAHERAHLTERHDLVVLPFVAWGATAPFVRGMVRAQLAVAALIEMRADDVAASRSTQRELAGALRTVGGSAPAGALSSFTSAVDARIARIAAPPPPPSTAFRVSVRVAAVALVAIPTALLLHP
;
A
#
# COMPACT_ATOMS: atom_id res chain seq x y z
N MET A 1 -12.29 28.82 6.55
CA MET A 1 -12.61 27.64 7.40
C MET A 1 -13.74 26.78 6.82
N GLU A 2 -15.02 27.18 6.83
CA GLU A 2 -16.12 26.29 6.38
C GLU A 2 -16.03 25.89 4.90
N LEU A 3 -15.77 26.84 4.00
CA LEU A 3 -15.57 26.56 2.57
C LEU A 3 -14.38 25.61 2.36
N THR A 4 -13.30 25.81 3.12
CA THR A 4 -12.11 24.96 3.09
C THR A 4 -12.42 23.56 3.58
N ALA A 5 -13.20 23.42 4.66
CA ALA A 5 -13.66 22.13 5.14
C ALA A 5 -14.53 21.41 4.10
N LEU A 6 -15.43 22.12 3.44
CA LEU A 6 -16.24 21.58 2.34
C LEU A 6 -15.35 21.11 1.18
N GLY A 7 -14.39 21.94 0.76
CA GLY A 7 -13.45 21.59 -0.31
C GLY A 7 -12.61 20.36 0.02
N LEU A 8 -12.11 20.27 1.25
CA LEU A 8 -11.39 19.09 1.75
C LEU A 8 -12.30 17.86 1.81
N LEU A 9 -13.54 17.99 2.27
CA LEU A 9 -14.49 16.87 2.32
C LEU A 9 -14.76 16.33 0.92
N VAL A 10 -15.06 17.22 -0.04
CA VAL A 10 -15.30 16.84 -1.44
C VAL A 10 -14.07 16.16 -2.04
N LEU A 11 -12.87 16.74 -1.85
CA LEU A 11 -11.63 16.15 -2.33
C LEU A 11 -11.41 14.74 -1.74
N GLY A 12 -11.59 14.59 -0.42
CA GLY A 12 -11.43 13.30 0.27
C GLY A 12 -12.40 12.23 -0.25
N LEU A 13 -13.67 12.58 -0.46
CA LEU A 13 -14.68 11.67 -1.02
C LEU A 13 -14.37 11.29 -2.48
N LEU A 14 -13.92 12.24 -3.30
CA LEU A 14 -13.51 11.98 -4.68
C LEU A 14 -12.29 11.04 -4.73
N LEU A 15 -11.31 11.24 -3.86
CA LEU A 15 -10.11 10.40 -3.78
C LEU A 15 -10.43 8.98 -3.29
N ALA A 16 -11.32 8.85 -2.31
CA ALA A 16 -11.70 7.57 -1.74
C ALA A 16 -12.41 6.64 -2.76
N GLU A 17 -13.28 7.19 -3.61
CA GLU A 17 -14.14 6.37 -4.46
C GLU A 17 -13.93 6.57 -5.97
N PRO A 18 -14.41 7.65 -6.63
CA PRO A 18 -14.35 7.72 -8.09
C PRO A 18 -12.92 7.78 -8.62
N VAL A 19 -12.02 8.56 -8.01
CA VAL A 19 -10.61 8.64 -8.46
C VAL A 19 -9.91 7.32 -8.26
N SER A 20 -10.05 6.67 -7.10
CA SER A 20 -9.48 5.35 -6.86
C SER A 20 -10.03 4.30 -7.85
N ARG A 21 -11.33 4.34 -8.16
CA ARG A 21 -11.93 3.42 -9.13
C ARG A 21 -11.41 3.63 -10.55
N ILE A 22 -11.27 4.88 -10.97
CA ILE A 22 -10.74 5.26 -12.29
C ILE A 22 -9.27 4.87 -12.40
N LEU A 23 -8.46 5.20 -11.38
CA LEU A 23 -7.03 4.89 -11.36
C LEU A 23 -6.78 3.38 -11.37
N ALA A 24 -7.57 2.60 -10.63
CA ALA A 24 -7.47 1.14 -10.64
C ALA A 24 -7.86 0.51 -12.00
N GLY A 25 -8.67 1.19 -12.80
CA GLY A 25 -9.02 0.75 -14.15
C GLY A 25 -8.11 1.31 -15.26
N ALA A 26 -7.12 2.14 -14.91
CA ALA A 26 -6.24 2.74 -15.89
C ALA A 26 -5.22 1.73 -16.42
N HIS A 27 -4.82 1.87 -17.69
CA HIS A 27 -3.86 0.96 -18.34
C HIS A 27 -2.40 1.42 -18.18
N TRP A 28 -2.16 2.72 -17.98
CA TRP A 28 -0.80 3.25 -17.83
C TRP A 28 -0.03 2.73 -16.60
N PRO A 29 -0.65 2.36 -15.45
CA PRO A 29 0.08 1.85 -14.29
C PRO A 29 0.92 0.61 -14.57
N THR A 30 0.51 -0.24 -15.52
CA THR A 30 1.28 -1.42 -15.91
C THR A 30 2.58 -1.06 -16.66
N ARG A 31 2.64 0.14 -17.23
CA ARG A 31 3.78 0.69 -17.99
C ARG A 31 4.77 1.48 -17.13
N ASP A 32 4.33 2.03 -16.00
CA ASP A 32 5.17 2.70 -14.99
C ASP A 32 4.69 2.33 -13.57
N PRO A 33 5.01 1.11 -13.08
CA PRO A 33 4.57 0.68 -11.75
C PRO A 33 5.06 1.59 -10.62
N VAL A 34 6.27 2.16 -10.76
CA VAL A 34 6.84 3.08 -9.77
C VAL A 34 6.04 4.39 -9.72
N GLY A 35 5.76 4.99 -10.87
CA GLY A 35 4.92 6.19 -10.94
C GLY A 35 3.51 5.95 -10.42
N ALA A 36 2.93 4.78 -10.68
CA ALA A 36 1.63 4.40 -10.18
C ALA A 36 1.60 4.18 -8.66
N LEU A 37 2.60 3.50 -8.09
CA LEU A 37 2.72 3.34 -6.64
C LEU A 37 2.84 4.71 -5.94
N LEU A 38 3.65 5.63 -6.49
CA LEU A 38 3.74 7.00 -5.98
C LEU A 38 2.40 7.74 -6.03
N MET A 39 1.68 7.63 -7.14
CA MET A 39 0.34 8.23 -7.27
C MET A 39 -0.64 7.63 -6.27
N TRP A 40 -0.63 6.32 -6.06
CA TRP A 40 -1.47 5.67 -5.05
C TRP A 40 -1.16 6.17 -3.64
N GLN A 41 0.11 6.27 -3.26
CA GLN A 41 0.50 6.84 -1.97
C GLN A 41 0.00 8.28 -1.82
N ALA A 42 0.11 9.09 -2.87
CA ALA A 42 -0.42 10.45 -2.88
C ALA A 42 -1.94 10.49 -2.72
N VAL A 43 -2.69 9.64 -3.44
CA VAL A 43 -4.15 9.51 -3.31
C VAL A 43 -4.55 9.13 -1.89
N GLY A 44 -3.86 8.14 -1.30
CA GLY A 44 -4.11 7.73 0.08
C GLY A 44 -3.83 8.85 1.08
N LEU A 45 -2.64 9.43 1.04
CA LEU A 45 -2.23 10.50 1.96
C LEU A 45 -3.12 11.73 1.84
N ALA A 46 -3.37 12.20 0.61
CA ALA A 46 -4.25 13.32 0.35
C ALA A 46 -5.69 13.02 0.79
N GLY A 47 -6.22 11.83 0.48
CA GLY A 47 -7.56 11.42 0.90
C GLY A 47 -7.72 11.39 2.42
N GLY A 48 -6.76 10.81 3.14
CA GLY A 48 -6.74 10.79 4.60
C GLY A 48 -6.63 12.20 5.21
N LEU A 49 -5.71 13.01 4.69
CA LEU A 49 -5.50 14.39 5.13
C LEU A 49 -6.74 15.25 4.88
N SER A 50 -7.39 15.07 3.73
CA SER A 50 -8.62 15.76 3.35
C SER A 50 -9.81 15.37 4.21
N LEU A 51 -10.07 14.07 4.42
CA LEU A 51 -11.23 13.62 5.21
C LEU A 51 -11.09 13.99 6.69
N LEU A 52 -9.93 13.76 7.29
CA LEU A 52 -9.70 14.14 8.69
C LEU A 52 -9.59 15.66 8.84
N GLY A 53 -8.88 16.31 7.91
CA GLY A 53 -8.71 17.75 7.89
C GLY A 53 -10.02 18.51 7.75
N ALA A 54 -10.94 18.05 6.90
CA ALA A 54 -12.26 18.65 6.75
C ALA A 54 -13.02 18.73 8.08
N GLY A 55 -13.08 17.61 8.81
CA GLY A 55 -13.81 17.56 10.06
C GLY A 55 -13.11 18.31 11.20
N ILE A 56 -11.78 18.35 11.23
CA ILE A 56 -11.02 19.22 12.14
C ILE A 56 -11.30 20.70 11.83
N VAL A 57 -11.13 21.15 10.58
CA VAL A 57 -11.30 22.55 10.20
C VAL A 57 -12.73 23.02 10.45
N TYR A 58 -13.73 22.23 10.08
CA TYR A 58 -15.13 22.57 10.37
C TYR A 58 -15.42 22.54 11.87
N GLY A 59 -14.95 21.51 12.57
CA GLY A 59 -15.18 21.35 14.01
C GLY A 59 -14.60 22.47 14.87
N PHE A 60 -13.45 23.01 14.49
CA PHE A 60 -12.81 24.13 15.18
C PHE A 60 -13.24 25.51 14.68
N ALA A 61 -14.09 25.61 13.65
CA ALA A 61 -14.53 26.88 13.04
C ALA A 61 -15.00 27.96 14.04
N PRO A 62 -15.75 27.65 15.12
CA PRO A 62 -16.20 28.66 16.06
C PRO A 62 -15.08 29.35 16.86
N PHE A 63 -13.91 28.73 16.99
CA PHE A 63 -12.85 29.18 17.89
C PHE A 63 -11.81 30.10 17.25
N GLY A 64 -11.86 30.31 15.94
CA GLY A 64 -10.94 31.22 15.25
C GLY A 64 -11.03 31.16 13.73
N PRO A 65 -10.50 32.18 13.02
CA PRO A 65 -10.56 32.25 11.56
C PRO A 65 -9.58 31.29 10.86
N THR A 66 -8.59 30.76 11.58
CA THR A 66 -7.61 29.79 11.05
C THR A 66 -7.47 28.62 12.01
N LEU A 67 -7.02 27.46 11.52
CA LEU A 67 -6.88 26.28 12.38
C LEU A 67 -5.94 26.55 13.57
N ILE A 68 -4.82 27.27 13.34
CA ILE A 68 -3.87 27.63 14.40
C ILE A 68 -4.52 28.51 15.48
N SER A 69 -5.22 29.57 15.05
CA SER A 69 -5.90 30.46 16.00
C SER A 69 -7.07 29.78 16.71
N ALA A 70 -7.76 28.87 16.02
CA ALA A 70 -8.88 28.12 16.55
C ALA A 70 -8.47 27.11 17.61
N VAL A 71 -7.32 26.44 17.48
CA VAL A 71 -6.77 25.60 18.55
C VAL A 71 -6.51 26.42 19.81
N GLY A 72 -5.90 27.60 19.68
CA GLY A 72 -5.70 28.52 20.80
C GLY A 72 -7.01 29.07 21.39
N GLY A 73 -8.00 29.35 20.54
CA GLY A 73 -9.37 29.72 20.95
C GLY A 73 -10.06 28.62 21.74
N PHE A 74 -9.94 27.37 21.29
CA PHE A 74 -10.53 26.21 21.96
C PHE A 74 -9.95 25.99 23.36
N PHE A 75 -8.63 26.05 23.53
CA PHE A 75 -8.02 25.94 24.86
C PHE A 75 -8.42 27.09 25.79
N ARG A 76 -8.60 28.31 25.25
CA ARG A 76 -9.13 29.44 26.04
C ARG A 76 -10.59 29.20 26.45
N ALA A 77 -11.43 28.70 25.56
CA ALA A 77 -12.80 28.34 25.87
C ALA A 77 -12.86 27.22 26.94
N ILE A 78 -11.95 26.23 26.89
CA ILE A 78 -11.80 25.21 27.95
C ILE A 78 -11.45 25.88 29.28
N ALA A 79 -10.42 26.73 29.30
CA ALA A 79 -9.97 27.39 30.53
C ALA A 79 -11.04 28.28 31.17
N GLN A 80 -11.98 28.79 30.36
CA GLN A 80 -13.08 29.65 30.80
C GLN A 80 -14.39 28.88 31.05
N GLY A 81 -14.43 27.57 30.79
CA GLY A 81 -15.63 26.75 30.94
C GLY A 81 -16.72 27.00 29.88
N ARG A 82 -16.40 27.63 28.75
CA ARG A 82 -17.35 28.14 27.73
C ARG A 82 -17.46 27.26 26.49
N VAL A 83 -16.76 26.13 26.47
CA VAL A 83 -16.67 25.26 25.27
C VAL A 83 -18.04 24.81 24.78
N LEU A 84 -18.93 24.42 25.68
CA LEU A 84 -20.27 23.92 25.30
C LEU A 84 -21.17 25.05 24.77
N ASP A 85 -20.92 26.29 25.20
CA ASP A 85 -21.67 27.46 24.75
C ASP A 85 -21.20 27.92 23.36
N ASP A 86 -19.89 27.86 23.12
CA ASP A 86 -19.26 28.29 21.87
C ASP A 86 -19.31 27.20 20.77
N LEU A 87 -19.48 25.92 21.14
CA LEU A 87 -19.46 24.78 20.22
C LEU A 87 -20.86 24.44 19.70
N GLY A 88 -21.14 24.81 18.46
CA GLY A 88 -22.36 24.37 17.78
C GLY A 88 -22.47 22.85 17.65
N ALA A 89 -23.71 22.32 17.68
CA ALA A 89 -23.97 20.88 17.59
C ALA A 89 -23.36 20.24 16.33
N GLY A 90 -23.41 20.93 15.18
CA GLY A 90 -22.78 20.47 13.93
C GLY A 90 -21.26 20.35 14.05
N ASN A 91 -20.60 21.31 14.68
CA ASN A 91 -19.16 21.30 14.93
C ASN A 91 -18.78 20.16 15.87
N ALA A 92 -19.55 19.96 16.95
CA ALA A 92 -19.36 18.85 17.88
C ALA A 92 -19.49 17.49 17.18
N VAL A 93 -20.55 17.29 16.38
CA VAL A 93 -20.75 16.06 15.59
C VAL A 93 -19.57 15.83 14.65
N ALA A 94 -19.08 16.87 13.97
CA ALA A 94 -17.94 16.74 13.07
C ALA A 94 -16.65 16.36 13.80
N LEU A 95 -16.36 16.96 14.97
CA LEU A 95 -15.19 16.60 15.79
C LEU A 95 -15.27 15.15 16.27
N VAL A 96 -16.43 14.73 16.78
CA VAL A 96 -16.66 13.36 17.24
C VAL A 96 -16.53 12.38 16.09
N ALA A 97 -17.17 12.65 14.94
CA ALA A 97 -17.07 11.80 13.75
C ALA A 97 -15.62 11.69 13.26
N THR A 98 -14.87 12.79 13.29
CA THR A 98 -13.45 12.82 12.90
C THR A 98 -12.59 12.03 13.86
N LEU A 99 -12.81 12.17 15.17
CA LEU A 99 -12.10 11.41 16.20
C LEU A 99 -12.39 9.91 16.06
N LEU A 100 -13.66 9.54 15.86
CA LEU A 100 -14.06 8.14 15.66
C LEU A 100 -13.44 7.56 14.37
N LEU A 101 -13.43 8.32 13.28
CA LEU A 101 -12.80 7.90 12.03
C LEU A 101 -11.28 7.74 12.19
N GLY A 102 -10.60 8.72 12.79
CA GLY A 102 -9.17 8.68 13.07
C GLY A 102 -8.79 7.52 14.00
N ALA A 103 -9.54 7.32 15.08
CA ALA A 103 -9.36 6.21 16.00
C ALA A 103 -9.58 4.86 15.32
N ARG A 104 -10.62 4.72 14.48
CA ARG A 104 -10.87 3.51 13.69
C ARG A 104 -9.72 3.22 12.73
N LEU A 105 -9.25 4.21 11.96
CA LEU A 105 -8.13 4.07 11.05
C LEU A 105 -6.85 3.64 11.79
N PHE A 106 -6.54 4.31 12.90
CA PHE A 106 -5.38 3.97 13.73
C PHE A 106 -5.50 2.55 14.30
N PHE A 107 -6.65 2.20 14.86
CA PHE A 107 -6.89 0.88 15.45
C PHE A 107 -6.78 -0.24 14.41
N VAL A 108 -7.36 -0.07 13.22
CA VAL A 108 -7.28 -1.04 12.13
C VAL A 108 -5.83 -1.17 11.65
N LEU A 109 -5.13 -0.06 11.42
CA LEU A 109 -3.72 -0.06 11.02
C LEU A 109 -2.85 -0.77 12.07
N ALA A 110 -3.00 -0.42 13.35
CA ALA A 110 -2.27 -1.04 14.45
C ALA A 110 -2.56 -2.55 14.53
N THR A 111 -3.84 -2.94 14.42
CA THR A 111 -4.26 -4.34 14.48
C THR A 111 -3.68 -5.15 13.32
N VAL A 112 -3.78 -4.65 12.09
CA VAL A 112 -3.22 -5.31 10.90
C VAL A 112 -1.71 -5.41 11.02
N THR A 113 -1.04 -4.35 11.47
CA THR A 113 0.42 -4.33 11.68
C THR A 113 0.83 -5.38 12.71
N VAL A 114 0.21 -5.37 13.90
CA VAL A 114 0.52 -6.32 14.97
C VAL A 114 0.24 -7.76 14.54
N ARG A 115 -0.89 -8.03 13.88
CA ARG A 115 -1.22 -9.37 13.36
C ARG A 115 -0.18 -9.85 12.36
N THR A 116 0.22 -8.98 11.42
CA THR A 116 1.23 -9.26 10.40
C THR A 116 2.58 -9.54 11.03
N LEU A 117 3.02 -8.71 11.99
CA LEU A 117 4.28 -8.89 12.70
C LEU A 117 4.29 -10.16 13.55
N ARG A 118 3.20 -10.48 14.24
CA ARG A 118 3.07 -11.72 15.04
C ARG A 118 3.05 -12.97 14.16
N ALA A 119 2.31 -12.96 13.06
CA ALA A 119 2.29 -14.06 12.11
C ALA A 119 3.69 -14.29 11.53
N ARG A 120 4.39 -13.22 11.14
CA ARG A 120 5.79 -13.29 10.68
C ARG A 120 6.74 -13.79 11.75
N ALA A 121 6.56 -13.40 13.01
CA ALA A 121 7.38 -13.88 14.11
C ALA A 121 7.24 -15.39 14.31
N ARG A 122 6.01 -15.89 14.44
CA ARG A 122 5.76 -17.34 14.55
C ARG A 122 6.31 -18.11 13.36
N HIS A 123 6.14 -17.58 12.15
CA HIS A 123 6.63 -18.22 10.94
C HIS A 123 8.17 -18.27 10.89
N ARG A 124 8.85 -17.23 11.38
CA ARG A 124 10.31 -17.25 11.56
C ARG A 124 10.75 -18.31 12.55
N ASP A 125 10.08 -18.40 13.70
CA ASP A 125 10.44 -19.37 14.74
C ASP A 125 10.30 -20.80 14.21
N LEU A 126 9.24 -21.09 13.45
CA LEU A 126 9.06 -22.38 12.77
C LEU A 126 10.17 -22.65 11.75
N LEU A 127 10.57 -21.65 10.97
CA LEU A 127 11.64 -21.82 9.98
C LEU A 127 13.03 -21.92 10.58
N ASP A 128 13.28 -21.33 11.75
CA ASP A 128 14.53 -21.54 12.46
C ASP A 128 14.72 -23.01 12.86
N VAL A 129 13.60 -23.73 13.04
CA VAL A 129 13.61 -25.18 13.31
C VAL A 129 13.63 -26.00 12.01
N LEU A 130 12.88 -25.61 10.98
CA LEU A 130 12.64 -26.42 9.80
C LEU A 130 13.57 -26.13 8.61
N ALA A 131 14.27 -24.99 8.58
CA ALA A 131 15.01 -24.54 7.40
C ALA A 131 16.53 -24.47 7.62
N THR A 132 17.28 -25.11 6.74
CA THR A 132 18.74 -25.16 6.79
C THR A 132 19.38 -23.98 6.04
N PRO A 133 20.53 -23.44 6.50
CA PRO A 133 21.27 -22.42 5.74
C PRO A 133 21.66 -22.93 4.36
N TRP A 134 21.44 -22.13 3.31
CA TRP A 134 21.95 -22.45 1.99
C TRP A 134 23.35 -21.83 1.79
N PRO A 135 24.43 -22.62 1.61
CA PRO A 135 25.79 -22.06 1.52
C PRO A 135 26.01 -21.20 0.29
N ALA A 136 25.29 -21.46 -0.81
CA ALA A 136 25.51 -20.79 -2.09
C ALA A 136 25.04 -19.33 -2.10
N VAL A 137 24.08 -18.94 -1.23
CA VAL A 137 23.52 -17.59 -1.22
C VAL A 137 23.35 -17.10 0.24
N PRO A 138 24.15 -16.11 0.68
CA PRO A 138 24.05 -15.56 2.03
C PRO A 138 22.64 -15.04 2.35
N GLY A 139 22.14 -15.37 3.54
CA GLY A 139 20.81 -14.97 4.00
C GLY A 139 19.65 -15.78 3.40
N THR A 140 19.95 -16.85 2.66
CA THR A 140 18.95 -17.77 2.10
C THR A 140 18.88 -19.07 2.90
N ARG A 141 17.68 -19.57 3.10
CA ARG A 141 17.37 -20.81 3.83
C ARG A 141 16.64 -21.77 2.90
N VAL A 142 16.99 -23.06 2.97
CA VAL A 142 16.27 -24.12 2.26
C VAL A 142 15.26 -24.75 3.20
N LEU A 143 14.00 -24.77 2.79
CA LEU A 143 12.93 -25.52 3.46
C LEU A 143 12.79 -26.87 2.80
N ASP A 144 12.86 -27.95 3.58
CA ASP A 144 12.64 -29.31 3.08
C ASP A 144 11.14 -29.56 2.83
N HIS A 145 10.65 -29.07 1.69
CA HIS A 145 9.26 -29.19 1.27
C HIS A 145 9.21 -29.43 -0.25
N PRO A 146 8.44 -30.43 -0.72
CA PRO A 146 8.36 -30.79 -2.14
C PRO A 146 7.57 -29.80 -3.02
N ILE A 147 6.83 -28.86 -2.44
CA ILE A 147 6.04 -27.88 -3.21
C ILE A 147 6.95 -26.69 -3.51
N PRO A 148 7.10 -26.27 -4.79
CA PRO A 148 8.01 -25.20 -5.15
C PRO A 148 7.45 -23.85 -4.68
N VAL A 149 7.86 -23.45 -3.48
CA VAL A 149 7.63 -22.13 -2.90
C VAL A 149 8.94 -21.39 -2.67
N ALA A 150 8.91 -20.08 -2.91
CA ALA A 150 9.91 -19.14 -2.46
C ALA A 150 9.18 -17.92 -1.90
N TYR A 151 9.70 -17.37 -0.80
CA TYR A 151 9.16 -16.14 -0.22
C TYR A 151 10.21 -15.46 0.64
N CYS A 152 10.03 -14.16 0.85
CA CYS A 152 10.84 -13.37 1.75
C CYS A 152 10.19 -13.15 3.12
N LEU A 153 11.03 -13.06 4.16
CA LEU A 153 10.62 -12.68 5.51
C LEU A 153 11.31 -11.40 5.94
N PRO A 154 10.59 -10.27 6.00
CA PRO A 154 11.15 -9.01 6.48
C PRO A 154 11.38 -9.02 8.00
N GLY A 155 12.46 -8.38 8.45
CA GLY A 155 12.83 -8.25 9.87
C GLY A 155 14.23 -7.68 10.09
N ARG A 156 14.72 -7.65 11.35
CA ARG A 156 16.10 -7.19 11.68
C ARG A 156 17.18 -8.02 10.97
N SER A 157 16.87 -9.27 10.65
CA SER A 157 17.65 -10.12 9.76
C SER A 157 16.70 -10.66 8.70
N SER A 158 16.49 -9.91 7.63
CA SER A 158 15.64 -10.36 6.52
C SER A 158 16.19 -11.64 5.91
N ARG A 159 15.30 -12.60 5.61
CA ARG A 159 15.70 -13.92 5.07
C ARG A 159 14.92 -14.25 3.81
N LEU A 160 15.59 -14.92 2.90
CA LEU A 160 14.98 -15.56 1.74
C LEU A 160 14.78 -17.02 2.06
N VAL A 161 13.59 -17.56 1.79
CA VAL A 161 13.28 -18.97 1.98
C VAL A 161 12.97 -19.55 0.62
N VAL A 162 13.64 -20.65 0.28
CA VAL A 162 13.41 -21.42 -0.94
C VAL A 162 13.14 -22.86 -0.54
N SER A 163 12.14 -23.50 -1.12
CA SER A 163 11.86 -24.91 -0.88
C SER A 163 12.78 -25.83 -1.70
N ALA A 164 13.00 -27.06 -1.21
CA ALA A 164 13.64 -28.12 -1.99
C ALA A 164 12.94 -28.33 -3.35
N GLY A 165 11.60 -28.27 -3.37
CA GLY A 165 10.82 -28.38 -4.61
C GLY A 165 11.13 -27.32 -5.66
N VAL A 166 11.56 -26.11 -5.28
CA VAL A 166 12.07 -25.09 -6.20
C VAL A 166 13.41 -25.52 -6.79
N LEU A 167 14.34 -25.99 -5.96
CA LEU A 167 15.68 -26.40 -6.38
C LEU A 167 15.65 -27.64 -7.30
N GLU A 168 14.67 -28.52 -7.13
CA GLU A 168 14.46 -29.70 -7.97
C GLU A 168 13.83 -29.36 -9.33
N ARG A 169 12.91 -28.38 -9.38
CA ARG A 169 12.10 -28.07 -10.57
C ARG A 169 12.65 -26.93 -11.41
N LEU A 170 13.51 -26.07 -10.84
CA LEU A 170 14.09 -24.94 -11.55
C LEU A 170 15.57 -25.14 -11.81
N ALA A 171 15.98 -24.84 -13.04
CA ALA A 171 17.38 -24.66 -13.38
C ALA A 171 17.98 -23.50 -12.55
N PRO A 172 19.32 -23.47 -12.34
CA PRO A 172 19.99 -22.45 -11.53
C PRO A 172 19.61 -21.01 -11.89
N ASP A 173 19.42 -20.72 -13.18
CA ASP A 173 19.05 -19.40 -13.68
C ASP A 173 17.62 -19.02 -13.24
N GLY A 174 16.69 -19.98 -13.27
CA GLY A 174 15.33 -19.79 -12.76
C GLY A 174 15.29 -19.57 -11.25
N VAL A 175 16.15 -20.27 -10.48
CA VAL A 175 16.30 -20.03 -9.03
C VAL A 175 16.82 -18.62 -8.76
N ARG A 176 17.82 -18.15 -9.53
CA ARG A 176 18.32 -16.77 -9.41
C ARG A 176 17.24 -15.73 -9.73
N ALA A 177 16.40 -15.98 -10.73
CA ALA A 177 15.30 -15.09 -11.09
C ALA A 177 14.28 -14.95 -9.94
N VAL A 178 13.88 -16.07 -9.32
CA VAL A 178 12.96 -16.08 -8.17
C VAL A 178 13.58 -15.39 -6.97
N LEU A 179 14.85 -15.66 -6.66
CA LEU A 179 15.55 -14.97 -5.58
C LEU A 179 15.67 -13.47 -5.83
N ALA A 180 15.86 -13.03 -7.07
CA ALA A 180 15.88 -11.61 -7.42
C ALA A 180 14.52 -10.95 -7.20
N HIS A 181 13.42 -11.63 -7.55
CA HIS A 181 12.06 -11.20 -7.27
C HIS A 181 11.82 -11.07 -5.76
N GLU A 182 12.10 -12.12 -4.98
CA GLU A 182 11.89 -12.11 -3.52
C GLU A 182 12.77 -11.08 -2.80
N ARG A 183 13.99 -10.86 -3.30
CA ARG A 183 14.87 -9.83 -2.74
C ARG A 183 14.39 -8.42 -3.05
N ALA A 184 13.68 -8.20 -4.16
CA ALA A 184 13.07 -6.92 -4.48
C ALA A 184 12.05 -6.51 -3.41
N HIS A 185 11.19 -7.44 -2.98
CA HIS A 185 10.22 -7.21 -1.89
C HIS A 185 10.88 -6.74 -0.59
N LEU A 186 12.03 -7.32 -0.22
CA LEU A 186 12.79 -6.91 0.97
C LEU A 186 13.48 -5.55 0.81
N THR A 187 14.07 -5.32 -0.36
CA THR A 187 14.88 -4.13 -0.62
C THR A 187 14.00 -2.89 -0.75
N GLU A 188 12.87 -3.02 -1.44
CA GLU A 188 11.91 -1.93 -1.67
C GLU A 188 10.82 -1.86 -0.59
N ARG A 189 10.89 -2.73 0.43
CA ARG A 189 9.97 -2.76 1.59
C ARG A 189 8.51 -2.72 1.17
N HIS A 190 8.16 -3.55 0.18
CA HIS A 190 6.82 -3.62 -0.39
C HIS A 190 5.74 -3.93 0.67
N ASP A 191 6.14 -4.56 1.78
CA ASP A 191 5.27 -4.77 2.93
C ASP A 191 4.80 -3.47 3.61
N LEU A 192 5.65 -2.44 3.66
CA LEU A 192 5.28 -1.14 4.19
C LEU A 192 4.41 -0.35 3.20
N VAL A 193 4.67 -0.51 1.90
CA VAL A 193 3.93 0.18 0.82
C VAL A 193 2.47 -0.25 0.79
N VAL A 194 2.18 -1.55 0.96
CA VAL A 194 0.82 -2.10 0.88
C VAL A 194 -0.01 -1.89 2.15
N LEU A 195 0.65 -1.78 3.32
CA LEU A 195 0.00 -1.79 4.63
C LEU A 195 -1.07 -0.71 4.82
N PRO A 196 -0.88 0.56 4.42
CA PRO A 196 -1.93 1.57 4.50
C PRO A 196 -3.18 1.20 3.69
N PHE A 197 -3.03 0.55 2.53
CA PHE A 197 -4.15 0.15 1.68
C PHE A 197 -4.91 -1.04 2.22
N VAL A 198 -4.20 -1.99 2.87
CA VAL A 198 -4.86 -3.07 3.63
C VAL A 198 -5.68 -2.48 4.78
N ALA A 199 -5.13 -1.49 5.50
CA ALA A 199 -5.86 -0.83 6.58
C ALA A 199 -7.06 -0.03 6.06
N TRP A 200 -6.95 0.67 4.93
CA TRP A 200 -8.07 1.37 4.30
C TRP A 200 -9.18 0.42 3.86
N GLY A 201 -8.83 -0.64 3.11
CA GLY A 201 -9.79 -1.65 2.65
C GLY A 201 -10.53 -2.31 3.82
N ALA A 202 -9.83 -2.59 4.93
CA ALA A 202 -10.44 -3.12 6.15
C ALA A 202 -11.28 -2.08 6.92
N THR A 203 -10.94 -0.80 6.83
CA THR A 203 -11.68 0.28 7.53
C THR A 203 -13.05 0.52 6.90
N ALA A 204 -13.12 0.55 5.57
CA ALA A 204 -14.34 0.84 4.81
C ALA A 204 -14.52 -0.17 3.65
N PRO A 205 -14.84 -1.44 3.95
CA PRO A 205 -14.92 -2.50 2.93
C PRO A 205 -16.06 -2.31 1.92
N PHE A 206 -17.02 -1.43 2.23
CA PHE A 206 -18.14 -1.06 1.34
C PHE A 206 -17.75 0.01 0.29
N VAL A 207 -16.58 0.65 0.43
CA VAL A 207 -16.07 1.65 -0.51
C VAL A 207 -15.25 0.93 -1.59
N ARG A 208 -15.87 0.69 -2.75
CA ARG A 208 -15.30 -0.12 -3.84
C ARG A 208 -13.97 0.45 -4.34
N GLY A 209 -13.80 1.77 -4.34
CA GLY A 209 -12.57 2.46 -4.71
C GLY A 209 -11.41 2.05 -3.81
N MET A 210 -11.61 2.00 -2.49
CA MET A 210 -10.59 1.57 -1.53
C MET A 210 -10.21 0.09 -1.70
N VAL A 211 -11.18 -0.79 -1.92
CA VAL A 211 -10.91 -2.22 -2.18
C VAL A 211 -10.11 -2.39 -3.47
N ARG A 212 -10.47 -1.67 -4.54
CA ARG A 212 -9.74 -1.68 -5.80
C ARG A 212 -8.34 -1.10 -5.68
N ALA A 213 -8.15 -0.06 -4.87
CA ALA A 213 -6.84 0.52 -4.58
C ALA A 213 -5.91 -0.52 -3.95
N GLN A 214 -6.39 -1.27 -2.95
CA GLN A 214 -5.61 -2.35 -2.32
C GLN A 214 -5.17 -3.41 -3.35
N LEU A 215 -6.09 -3.88 -4.19
CA LEU A 215 -5.78 -4.88 -5.22
C LEU A 215 -4.80 -4.34 -6.28
N ALA A 216 -4.99 -3.10 -6.72
CA ALA A 216 -4.12 -2.45 -7.69
C ALA A 216 -2.69 -2.26 -7.13
N VAL A 217 -2.55 -1.79 -5.90
CA VAL A 217 -1.24 -1.62 -5.24
C VAL A 217 -0.52 -2.97 -5.08
N ALA A 218 -1.24 -4.02 -4.67
CA ALA A 218 -0.67 -5.36 -4.58
C ALA A 218 -0.17 -5.87 -5.94
N ALA A 219 -0.95 -5.69 -7.01
CA ALA A 219 -0.55 -6.07 -8.36
C ALA A 219 0.66 -5.26 -8.85
N LEU A 220 0.73 -3.96 -8.56
CA LEU A 220 1.85 -3.10 -8.95
C LEU A 220 3.15 -3.44 -8.22
N ILE A 221 3.06 -3.85 -6.96
CA ILE A 221 4.18 -4.38 -6.17
C ILE A 221 4.77 -5.64 -6.84
N GLU A 222 3.93 -6.57 -7.26
CA GLU A 222 4.36 -7.77 -7.97
C GLU A 222 5.01 -7.44 -9.32
N MET A 223 4.39 -6.54 -10.10
CA MET A 223 4.97 -6.06 -11.36
C MET A 223 6.33 -5.38 -11.14
N ARG A 224 6.48 -4.61 -10.06
CA ARG A 224 7.74 -3.96 -9.73
C ARG A 224 8.83 -4.97 -9.35
N ALA A 225 8.48 -5.99 -8.57
CA ALA A 225 9.40 -7.07 -8.23
C ALA A 225 9.81 -7.87 -9.48
N ASP A 226 8.90 -8.08 -10.42
CA ASP A 226 9.19 -8.69 -11.73
C ASP A 226 10.15 -7.84 -12.57
N ASP A 227 9.95 -6.52 -12.63
CA ASP A 227 10.84 -5.61 -13.36
C ASP A 227 12.27 -5.64 -12.80
N VAL A 228 12.40 -5.75 -11.46
CA VAL A 228 13.71 -5.92 -10.82
C VAL A 228 14.33 -7.27 -11.16
N ALA A 229 13.55 -8.36 -11.12
CA ALA A 229 14.03 -9.69 -11.48
C ALA A 229 14.44 -9.80 -12.96
N ALA A 230 13.67 -9.18 -13.86
CA ALA A 230 13.93 -9.13 -15.30
C ALA A 230 15.22 -8.36 -15.65
N SER A 231 15.69 -7.45 -14.78
CA SER A 231 16.99 -6.80 -14.96
C SER A 231 18.20 -7.72 -14.72
N ARG A 232 17.97 -8.92 -14.16
CA ARG A 232 19.01 -9.88 -13.73
C ARG A 232 18.84 -11.28 -14.33
N SER A 233 17.81 -11.48 -15.15
CA SER A 233 17.46 -12.78 -15.74
C SER A 233 16.84 -12.57 -17.11
N THR A 234 16.84 -13.61 -17.95
CA THR A 234 16.14 -13.53 -19.22
C THR A 234 14.62 -13.62 -19.01
N GLN A 235 13.83 -13.03 -19.91
CA GLN A 235 12.36 -13.11 -19.86
C GLN A 235 11.86 -14.56 -19.77
N ARG A 236 12.52 -15.48 -20.51
CA ARG A 236 12.16 -16.89 -20.54
C ARG A 236 12.42 -17.57 -19.19
N GLU A 237 13.55 -17.27 -18.55
CA GLU A 237 13.87 -17.79 -17.21
C GLU A 237 12.86 -17.30 -16.18
N LEU A 238 12.59 -16.00 -16.12
CA LEU A 238 11.65 -15.43 -15.17
C LEU A 238 10.23 -15.97 -15.38
N ALA A 239 9.74 -15.98 -16.62
CA ALA A 239 8.42 -16.51 -16.94
C ALA A 239 8.29 -18.01 -16.66
N GLY A 240 9.34 -18.80 -16.91
CA GLY A 240 9.38 -20.23 -16.56
C GLY A 240 9.37 -20.45 -15.05
N ALA A 241 10.12 -19.63 -14.31
CA ALA A 241 10.20 -19.70 -12.87
C ALA A 241 8.88 -19.33 -12.20
N LEU A 242 8.24 -18.22 -12.63
CA LEU A 242 6.93 -17.80 -12.14
C LEU A 242 5.83 -18.83 -12.45
N ARG A 243 5.85 -19.50 -13.61
CA ARG A 243 4.91 -20.59 -13.91
C ARG A 243 5.07 -21.76 -12.93
N THR A 244 6.31 -22.11 -12.59
CA THR A 244 6.60 -23.24 -11.71
C THR A 244 6.19 -22.95 -10.26
N VAL A 245 6.52 -21.76 -9.76
CA VAL A 245 6.18 -21.35 -8.38
C VAL A 245 4.69 -20.99 -8.26
N GLY A 246 4.15 -20.25 -9.23
CA GLY A 246 2.74 -19.81 -9.25
C GLY A 246 1.73 -20.93 -9.52
N GLY A 247 2.13 -21.98 -10.24
CA GLY A 247 1.30 -23.16 -10.49
C GLY A 247 1.11 -24.08 -9.28
N SER A 248 1.73 -23.76 -8.15
CA SER A 248 1.76 -24.61 -6.95
C SER A 248 0.83 -24.14 -5.82
N ALA A 249 -0.10 -23.22 -6.12
CA ALA A 249 -1.09 -22.72 -5.18
C ALA A 249 -2.18 -23.77 -4.88
N PRO A 250 -2.70 -23.86 -3.63
CA PRO A 250 -3.74 -24.80 -3.25
C PRO A 250 -5.05 -24.59 -4.04
N ALA A 251 -5.76 -25.69 -4.32
CA ALA A 251 -6.87 -25.73 -5.27
C ALA A 251 -8.02 -24.72 -4.99
N GLY A 252 -8.25 -24.37 -3.73
CA GLY A 252 -9.33 -23.45 -3.31
C GLY A 252 -9.11 -21.96 -3.63
N ALA A 253 -7.91 -21.55 -4.05
CA ALA A 253 -7.57 -20.16 -4.36
C ALA A 253 -7.23 -19.93 -5.85
N LEU A 254 -7.39 -20.96 -6.69
CA LEU A 254 -6.78 -21.04 -8.02
C LEU A 254 -7.23 -19.96 -9.00
N SER A 255 -8.53 -19.70 -9.19
CA SER A 255 -8.95 -18.96 -10.40
C SER A 255 -8.43 -17.52 -10.46
N SER A 256 -8.55 -16.76 -9.37
CA SER A 256 -8.07 -15.37 -9.32
C SER A 256 -6.54 -15.30 -9.23
N PHE A 257 -5.92 -16.24 -8.51
CA PHE A 257 -4.46 -16.26 -8.35
C PHE A 257 -3.77 -16.62 -9.67
N THR A 258 -4.24 -17.66 -10.35
CA THR A 258 -3.74 -18.09 -11.67
C THR A 258 -3.91 -16.98 -12.70
N SER A 259 -5.07 -16.31 -12.75
CA SER A 259 -5.27 -15.19 -13.69
C SER A 259 -4.29 -14.02 -13.48
N ALA A 260 -3.89 -13.75 -12.23
CA ALA A 260 -2.95 -12.69 -11.90
C ALA A 260 -1.52 -13.06 -12.28
N VAL A 261 -1.14 -14.33 -12.07
CA VAL A 261 0.16 -14.87 -12.49
C VAL A 261 0.26 -14.89 -14.02
N ASP A 262 -0.79 -15.31 -14.72
CA ASP A 262 -0.83 -15.33 -16.19
C ASP A 262 -0.68 -13.92 -16.78
N ALA A 263 -1.36 -12.93 -16.21
CA ALA A 263 -1.22 -11.53 -16.63
C ALA A 263 0.22 -11.00 -16.46
N ARG A 264 0.91 -11.41 -15.39
CA ARG A 264 2.32 -11.06 -15.16
C ARG A 264 3.24 -11.74 -16.16
N ILE A 265 3.04 -13.04 -16.42
CA ILE A 265 3.81 -13.79 -17.42
C ILE A 265 3.65 -13.17 -18.81
N ALA A 266 2.41 -12.81 -19.18
CA ALA A 266 2.13 -12.14 -20.45
C ALA A 266 2.86 -10.79 -20.55
N ARG A 267 2.87 -9.99 -19.46
CA ARG A 267 3.60 -8.73 -19.38
C ARG A 267 5.12 -8.91 -19.50
N ILE A 268 5.68 -9.96 -18.90
CA ILE A 268 7.12 -10.26 -19.01
C ILE A 268 7.50 -10.70 -20.42
N ALA A 269 6.65 -11.51 -21.06
CA ALA A 269 6.86 -11.99 -22.43
C ALA A 269 6.73 -10.86 -23.47
N ALA A 270 5.86 -9.89 -23.22
CA ALA A 270 5.67 -8.72 -24.07
C ALA A 270 5.69 -7.44 -23.21
N PRO A 271 6.89 -6.95 -22.83
CA PRO A 271 6.99 -5.75 -21.99
C PRO A 271 6.32 -4.56 -22.66
N PRO A 272 5.46 -3.82 -21.93
CA PRO A 272 4.82 -2.67 -22.50
C PRO A 272 5.85 -1.57 -22.79
N PRO A 273 5.68 -0.79 -23.88
CA PRO A 273 6.59 0.31 -24.16
C PRO A 273 6.53 1.34 -23.00
N PRO A 274 7.68 1.86 -22.53
CA PRO A 274 7.69 2.83 -21.46
C PRO A 274 6.90 4.08 -21.88
N PRO A 275 6.19 4.73 -20.95
CA PRO A 275 5.56 6.02 -21.24
C PRO A 275 6.63 7.09 -21.51
N SER A 276 6.25 8.16 -22.21
CA SER A 276 7.15 9.27 -22.49
C SER A 276 7.70 9.89 -21.19
N THR A 277 8.90 10.46 -21.25
CA THR A 277 9.52 11.13 -20.08
C THR A 277 8.62 12.25 -19.54
N ALA A 278 7.99 13.02 -20.43
CA ALA A 278 7.04 14.08 -20.06
C ALA A 278 5.86 13.53 -19.25
N PHE A 279 5.29 12.39 -19.65
CA PHE A 279 4.21 11.74 -18.91
C PHE A 279 4.69 11.23 -17.54
N ARG A 280 5.87 10.62 -17.47
CA ARG A 280 6.44 10.16 -16.18
C ARG A 280 6.66 11.32 -15.21
N VAL A 281 7.13 12.46 -15.70
CA VAL A 281 7.30 13.68 -14.90
C VAL A 281 5.96 14.24 -14.47
N SER A 282 4.97 14.32 -15.37
CA SER A 282 3.64 14.85 -15.02
C SER A 282 2.94 14.01 -13.95
N VAL A 283 3.05 12.68 -13.98
CA VAL A 283 2.53 11.80 -12.92
C VAL A 283 3.17 12.12 -11.57
N ARG A 284 4.50 12.31 -11.52
CA ARG A 284 5.23 12.63 -10.28
C ARG A 284 4.87 14.01 -9.74
N VAL A 285 4.79 15.02 -10.62
CA VAL A 285 4.35 16.37 -10.27
C VAL A 285 2.91 16.36 -9.77
N ALA A 286 2.01 15.63 -10.43
CA ALA A 286 0.63 15.48 -10.00
C ALA A 286 0.53 14.79 -8.62
N ALA A 287 1.34 13.76 -8.36
CA ALA A 287 1.38 13.12 -7.04
C ALA A 287 1.83 14.09 -5.93
N VAL A 288 2.87 14.91 -6.19
CA VAL A 288 3.32 15.95 -5.25
C VAL A 288 2.23 17.00 -5.02
N ALA A 289 1.64 17.51 -6.11
CA ALA A 289 0.57 18.51 -6.03
C ALA A 289 -0.64 17.98 -5.25
N LEU A 290 -0.99 16.71 -5.44
CA LEU A 290 -2.13 16.08 -4.78
C LEU A 290 -2.00 16.06 -3.24
N VAL A 291 -0.79 15.92 -2.72
CA VAL A 291 -0.51 16.01 -1.27
C VAL A 291 -0.36 17.47 -0.82
N ALA A 292 0.27 18.30 -1.64
CA ALA A 292 0.54 19.70 -1.31
C ALA A 292 -0.75 20.54 -1.18
N ILE A 293 -1.74 20.35 -2.06
CA ILE A 293 -3.00 21.12 -2.07
C ILE A 293 -3.75 21.01 -0.72
N PRO A 294 -4.14 19.83 -0.22
CA PRO A 294 -4.83 19.74 1.07
C PRO A 294 -3.97 20.20 2.24
N THR A 295 -2.64 20.01 2.17
CA THR A 295 -1.72 20.52 3.19
C THR A 295 -1.73 22.06 3.22
N ALA A 296 -1.66 22.71 2.07
CA ALA A 296 -1.72 24.16 1.95
C ALA A 296 -3.07 24.71 2.42
N LEU A 297 -4.18 24.06 2.05
CA LEU A 297 -5.53 24.41 2.52
C LEU A 297 -5.67 24.28 4.04
N LEU A 298 -4.98 23.34 4.69
CA LEU A 298 -5.01 23.21 6.16
C LEU A 298 -4.19 24.30 6.86
N LEU A 299 -3.08 24.72 6.26
CA LEU A 299 -2.21 25.77 6.81
C LEU A 299 -2.78 27.18 6.56
N HIS A 300 -3.45 27.37 5.43
CA HIS A 300 -4.07 28.63 4.99
C HIS A 300 -5.55 28.41 4.62
N PRO A 301 -6.42 28.15 5.61
CA PRO A 301 -7.82 27.77 5.42
C PRO A 301 -8.79 28.94 5.18
#